data_AF-A0A8W8KL68-F1
#
_entry.id   AF-A0A8W8KL68-F1
#
_cell.length_a   1.000
_cell.length_b   1.000
_cell.length_c   1.000
_cell.angle_alpha   90.00
_cell.angle_beta   90.00
_cell.angle_gamma   90.00
#
_symmetry.space_group_name_H-M   'P 1'
#
loop_
_entity.id
_entity.type
_entity.pdbx_description
1 polymer ?
#
loop_
_entity_poly.entity_id
_entity_poly.type
_entity_poly.pdbx_seq_one_letter_code
_entity_poly.pdbx_strand_id
1 'polypeptide(L)'
;DLIVEVAHPDITRQWGPIFLQEADYMIGSPTALSSQELETSLRAAATKHGLYVPSGAFWGAEDIKKMADRGTLQNLKVTMTKHPTSFKLNGDLKTKNDQVKDTKLILYDGPVRELCPLAPNNVNTMAAAAIAAHNLGFDKVSGSIVSDPQMTDWHIVEVEVWGPNGFNVKTTRSNPAAVGAVTGTATYASFLSSMLGAKSKGAGVHLC
;
A
#
# COMPACT_ATOMS: atom_id res chain seq x y z
N ASP A 1 17.56 -17.39 2.26
CA ASP A 1 17.97 -15.99 2.01
C ASP A 1 16.77 -15.13 1.69
N LEU A 2 16.94 -13.81 1.66
CA LEU A 2 15.88 -12.84 1.35
C LEU A 2 16.34 -11.91 0.22
N ILE A 3 15.55 -11.83 -0.85
CA ILE A 3 15.67 -10.82 -1.90
C ILE A 3 14.74 -9.66 -1.54
N VAL A 4 15.23 -8.43 -1.54
CA VAL A 4 14.42 -7.23 -1.24
C VAL A 4 14.44 -6.31 -2.46
N GLU A 5 13.27 -6.09 -3.06
CA GLU A 5 13.12 -5.11 -4.14
C GLU A 5 12.87 -3.72 -3.55
N VAL A 6 13.72 -2.75 -3.88
CA VAL A 6 13.58 -1.33 -3.50
C VAL A 6 13.90 -0.44 -4.71
N ALA A 7 13.29 -0.75 -5.85
CA ALA A 7 13.59 -0.15 -7.14
C ALA A 7 12.32 0.33 -7.85
N HIS A 8 11.67 -0.55 -8.62
CA HIS A 8 10.49 -0.23 -9.42
C HIS A 8 9.59 -1.47 -9.52
N PRO A 9 8.25 -1.32 -9.56
CA PRO A 9 7.31 -2.45 -9.71
C PRO A 9 7.55 -3.32 -10.96
N ASP A 10 8.29 -2.84 -11.97
CA ASP A 10 8.68 -3.65 -13.13
C ASP A 10 9.67 -4.76 -12.79
N ILE A 11 10.52 -4.56 -11.77
CA ILE A 11 11.44 -5.61 -11.31
C ILE A 11 10.65 -6.81 -10.79
N THR A 12 9.59 -6.56 -10.00
CA THR A 12 8.66 -7.60 -9.57
C THR A 12 7.98 -8.29 -10.75
N ARG A 13 7.52 -7.53 -11.76
CA ARG A 13 6.86 -8.09 -12.95
C ARG A 13 7.76 -9.05 -13.71
N GLN A 14 9.02 -8.67 -13.91
CA GLN A 14 9.95 -9.44 -14.72
C GLN A 14 10.55 -10.63 -13.96
N TRP A 15 10.87 -10.44 -12.67
CA TRP A 15 11.74 -11.37 -11.94
C TRP A 15 11.10 -11.99 -10.70
N GLY A 16 9.96 -11.48 -10.24
CA GLY A 16 9.34 -11.91 -8.98
C GLY A 16 9.09 -13.42 -8.86
N PRO A 17 8.50 -14.09 -9.87
CA PRO A 17 8.33 -15.54 -9.84
C PRO A 17 9.66 -16.32 -9.79
N ILE A 18 10.71 -15.80 -10.43
CA ILE A 18 12.05 -16.41 -10.41
C ILE A 18 12.68 -16.23 -9.03
N PHE A 19 12.56 -15.05 -8.42
CA PHE A 19 13.04 -14.82 -7.06
C PHE A 19 12.44 -15.82 -6.06
N LEU A 20 11.14 -16.07 -6.15
CA LEU A 20 10.44 -17.03 -5.27
C LEU A 20 10.84 -18.50 -5.48
N GLN A 21 11.51 -18.84 -6.59
CA GLN A 21 12.09 -20.18 -6.78
C GLN A 21 13.38 -20.35 -5.99
N GLU A 22 14.13 -19.26 -5.82
CA GLU A 22 15.48 -19.26 -5.23
C GLU A 22 15.52 -18.85 -3.76
N ALA A 23 14.66 -17.91 -3.33
CA ALA A 23 14.69 -17.34 -1.98
C ALA A 23 13.34 -16.73 -1.56
N ASP A 24 13.24 -16.37 -0.28
CA ASP A 24 12.18 -15.47 0.19
C ASP A 24 12.28 -14.13 -0.55
N TYR A 25 11.14 -13.53 -0.87
CA TYR A 25 11.09 -12.29 -1.64
C TYR A 25 10.23 -11.24 -0.94
N MET A 26 10.82 -10.07 -0.65
CA MET A 26 10.11 -8.90 -0.14
C MET A 26 9.91 -7.87 -1.24
N ILE A 27 8.65 -7.54 -1.52
CA ILE A 27 8.25 -6.60 -2.57
C ILE A 27 8.15 -5.17 -2.01
N GLY A 28 9.09 -4.30 -2.33
CA GLY A 28 9.05 -2.90 -1.88
C GLY A 28 8.07 -2.02 -2.65
N SER A 29 7.66 -2.48 -3.84
CA SER A 29 6.67 -1.84 -4.70
C SER A 29 5.36 -2.66 -4.80
N PRO A 30 4.59 -2.83 -3.70
CA PRO A 30 3.39 -3.67 -3.70
C PRO A 30 2.27 -3.19 -4.63
N THR A 31 2.36 -1.97 -5.16
CA THR A 31 1.47 -1.48 -6.23
C THR A 31 1.53 -2.35 -7.50
N ALA A 32 2.60 -3.12 -7.72
CA ALA A 32 2.66 -4.11 -8.81
C ALA A 32 1.54 -5.18 -8.69
N LEU A 33 1.11 -5.51 -7.47
CA LEU A 33 0.10 -6.52 -7.18
C LEU A 33 -1.32 -6.07 -7.56
N SER A 34 -1.51 -4.82 -7.99
CA SER A 34 -2.77 -4.40 -8.60
C SER A 34 -3.02 -5.04 -9.97
N SER A 35 -2.01 -5.64 -10.60
CA SER A 35 -2.21 -6.54 -11.74
C SER A 35 -2.66 -7.91 -11.22
N GLN A 36 -3.89 -8.32 -11.58
CA GLN A 36 -4.44 -9.61 -11.16
C GLN A 36 -3.59 -10.79 -11.66
N GLU A 37 -3.08 -10.69 -12.89
CA GLU A 37 -2.23 -11.71 -13.49
C GLU A 37 -0.93 -11.88 -12.69
N LEU A 38 -0.26 -10.77 -12.38
CA LEU A 38 0.99 -10.81 -11.60
C LEU A 38 0.74 -11.33 -10.19
N GLU A 39 -0.30 -10.83 -9.51
CA GLU A 39 -0.64 -11.26 -8.16
C GLU A 39 -0.90 -12.78 -8.10
N THR A 40 -1.66 -13.29 -9.07
CA THR A 40 -1.95 -14.73 -9.19
C THR A 40 -0.67 -15.53 -9.45
N SER A 41 0.18 -15.05 -10.37
CA SER A 41 1.46 -15.68 -10.69
C SER A 41 2.38 -15.77 -9.47
N LEU A 42 2.52 -14.68 -8.72
CA LEU A 42 3.35 -14.63 -7.51
C LEU A 42 2.79 -15.52 -6.39
N ARG A 43 1.46 -15.56 -6.20
CA ARG A 43 0.83 -16.48 -5.26
C ARG A 43 1.12 -17.95 -5.61
N ALA A 44 1.04 -18.29 -6.89
CA ALA A 44 1.34 -19.64 -7.36
C ALA A 44 2.84 -20.00 -7.24
N ALA A 45 3.73 -19.00 -7.36
CA ALA A 45 5.17 -19.19 -7.18
C ALA A 45 5.60 -19.31 -5.71
N ALA A 46 4.87 -18.69 -4.79
CA ALA A 46 5.16 -18.68 -3.35
C ALA A 46 4.82 -20.01 -2.65
N THR A 47 5.25 -21.14 -3.20
CA THR A 47 4.97 -22.49 -2.67
C THR A 47 6.12 -23.07 -1.85
N LYS A 48 7.35 -22.64 -2.12
CA LYS A 48 8.55 -23.02 -1.37
C LYS A 48 9.08 -21.89 -0.50
N HIS A 49 9.04 -20.67 -1.01
CA HIS A 49 9.47 -19.45 -0.34
C HIS A 49 8.31 -18.48 -0.13
N GLY A 50 8.44 -17.59 0.85
CA GLY A 50 7.46 -16.58 1.19
C GLY A 50 7.58 -15.33 0.32
N LEU A 51 6.44 -14.81 -0.12
CA LEU A 51 6.31 -13.45 -0.63
C LEU A 51 5.91 -12.52 0.51
N TYR A 52 6.73 -11.53 0.82
CA TYR A 52 6.56 -10.61 1.93
C TYR A 52 6.19 -9.21 1.44
N VAL A 53 5.04 -8.72 1.86
CA VAL A 53 4.54 -7.37 1.58
C VAL A 53 4.78 -6.49 2.82
N PRO A 54 5.57 -5.41 2.72
CA PRO A 54 5.75 -4.47 3.81
C PRO A 54 4.47 -3.66 4.05
N SER A 55 4.07 -3.55 5.31
CA SER A 55 2.99 -2.70 5.81
C SER A 55 3.30 -1.22 5.65
N GLY A 56 4.55 -0.81 5.90
CA GLY A 56 4.99 0.57 5.71
C GLY A 56 4.17 1.58 6.52
N ALA A 57 3.47 2.50 5.85
CA ALA A 57 2.64 3.47 6.57
C ALA A 57 1.30 2.88 7.08
N PHE A 58 0.96 1.65 6.71
CA PHE A 58 -0.36 1.06 6.95
C PHE A 58 -0.50 0.55 8.39
N TRP A 59 -1.32 1.24 9.17
CA TRP A 59 -1.62 0.89 10.56
C TRP A 59 -2.87 -0.01 10.65
N GLY A 60 -2.89 -0.95 11.60
CA GLY A 60 -4.03 -1.86 11.80
C GLY A 60 -4.06 -3.09 10.89
N ALA A 61 -2.95 -3.36 10.20
CA ALA A 61 -2.77 -4.47 9.27
C ALA A 61 -3.23 -5.84 9.80
N GLU A 62 -2.82 -6.20 11.03
CA GLU A 62 -3.16 -7.50 11.61
C GLU A 62 -4.65 -7.65 11.93
N ASP A 63 -5.29 -6.63 12.49
CA ASP A 63 -6.71 -6.69 12.85
C ASP A 63 -7.59 -6.71 11.61
N ILE A 64 -7.23 -5.93 10.59
CA ILE A 64 -7.88 -5.95 9.27
C ILE A 64 -7.74 -7.34 8.64
N LYS A 65 -6.55 -7.95 8.70
CA LYS A 65 -6.35 -9.32 8.21
C LYS A 65 -7.21 -10.33 8.98
N LYS A 66 -7.27 -10.27 10.31
CA LYS A 66 -8.11 -11.16 11.13
C LYS A 66 -9.59 -11.01 10.76
N MET A 67 -10.06 -9.79 10.48
CA MET A 67 -11.43 -9.57 10.02
C MET A 67 -11.67 -10.14 8.61
N ALA A 68 -10.71 -10.01 7.70
CA ALA A 68 -10.78 -10.60 6.37
C ALA A 68 -10.80 -12.13 6.43
N ASP A 69 -9.94 -12.75 7.24
CA ASP A 69 -9.87 -14.19 7.47
C ASP A 69 -11.20 -14.76 8.00
N ARG A 70 -11.92 -13.98 8.82
CA ARG A 70 -13.23 -14.36 9.38
C ARG A 70 -14.42 -13.97 8.50
N GLY A 71 -14.18 -13.31 7.36
CA GLY A 71 -15.24 -12.79 6.48
C GLY A 71 -16.08 -11.67 7.10
N THR A 72 -15.58 -11.00 8.15
CA THR A 72 -16.29 -9.91 8.84
C THR A 72 -15.90 -8.51 8.36
N LEU A 73 -14.86 -8.39 7.53
CA LEU A 73 -14.47 -7.12 6.91
C LEU A 73 -15.42 -6.80 5.74
N GLN A 74 -16.26 -5.77 5.89
CA GLN A 74 -17.26 -5.39 4.90
C GLN A 74 -16.79 -4.25 3.99
N ASN A 75 -15.99 -3.32 4.51
CA ASN A 75 -15.43 -2.21 3.74
C ASN A 75 -14.11 -1.73 4.37
N LEU A 76 -13.22 -1.20 3.53
CA LEU A 76 -11.95 -0.61 3.92
C LEU A 76 -11.66 0.58 3.01
N LYS A 77 -11.47 1.76 3.61
CA LYS A 77 -11.02 2.98 2.92
C LYS A 77 -9.70 3.44 3.50
N VAL A 78 -8.75 3.77 2.62
CA VAL A 78 -7.50 4.40 3.00
C VAL A 78 -7.41 5.75 2.30
N THR A 79 -7.33 6.82 3.09
CA THR A 79 -7.17 8.19 2.59
C THR A 79 -5.77 8.69 2.90
N MET A 80 -5.10 9.29 1.92
CA MET A 80 -3.78 9.87 2.07
C MET A 80 -3.80 11.35 1.73
N THR A 81 -3.37 12.19 2.67
CA THR A 81 -3.26 13.63 2.46
C THR A 81 -1.80 14.07 2.52
N LYS A 82 -1.36 14.77 1.47
CA LYS A 82 0.01 15.32 1.37
C LYS A 82 0.00 16.67 0.68
N HIS A 83 1.11 17.39 0.80
CA HIS A 83 1.38 18.57 -0.02
C HIS A 83 1.37 18.21 -1.51
N PRO A 84 0.89 19.09 -2.41
CA PRO A 84 0.88 18.85 -3.85
C PRO A 84 2.24 18.40 -4.40
N THR A 85 3.33 19.02 -3.93
CA THR A 85 4.70 18.70 -4.39
C THR A 85 5.23 17.36 -3.90
N SER A 86 4.57 16.70 -2.95
CA SER A 86 4.95 15.39 -2.40
C SER A 86 4.38 14.21 -3.18
N PHE A 87 3.56 14.47 -4.19
CA PHE A 87 2.98 13.43 -5.05
C PHE A 87 3.80 13.20 -6.33
N LYS A 88 4.06 11.93 -6.64
CA LYS A 88 4.63 11.45 -7.91
C LYS A 88 3.52 10.71 -8.68
N LEU A 89 2.76 11.48 -9.45
CA LEU A 89 1.56 11.03 -10.15
C LEU A 89 1.78 10.93 -11.66
N ASN A 90 0.96 10.09 -12.28
CA ASN A 90 0.91 9.88 -13.73
C ASN A 90 -0.45 10.34 -14.29
N GLY A 91 -0.49 10.63 -15.60
CA GLY A 91 -1.72 10.93 -16.33
C GLY A 91 -2.53 12.10 -15.74
N ASP A 92 -3.85 11.97 -15.77
CA ASP A 92 -4.78 13.04 -15.37
C ASP A 92 -4.64 13.46 -13.90
N LEU A 93 -4.22 12.55 -13.01
CA LEU A 93 -4.00 12.88 -11.60
C LEU A 93 -2.87 13.89 -11.44
N LYS A 94 -1.81 13.77 -12.27
CA LYS A 94 -0.72 14.74 -12.27
C LYS A 94 -1.23 16.13 -12.69
N THR A 95 -1.97 16.20 -13.79
CA THR A 95 -2.53 17.46 -14.30
C THR A 95 -3.45 18.13 -13.28
N LYS A 96 -4.31 17.35 -12.60
CA LYS A 96 -5.16 17.86 -11.52
C LYS A 96 -4.35 18.38 -10.34
N ASN A 97 -3.31 17.65 -9.92
CA ASN A 97 -2.46 18.06 -8.79
C ASN A 97 -1.67 19.33 -9.06
N ASP A 98 -1.18 19.53 -10.29
CA ASP A 98 -0.43 20.72 -10.68
C ASP A 98 -1.29 22.02 -10.61
N GLN A 99 -2.62 21.88 -10.57
CA GLN A 99 -3.56 22.99 -10.43
C GLN A 99 -3.86 23.36 -8.97
N VAL A 100 -3.43 22.54 -8.00
CA VAL A 100 -3.72 22.74 -6.57
C VAL A 100 -2.76 23.79 -6.01
N LYS A 101 -3.30 24.94 -5.58
CA LYS A 101 -2.52 26.07 -5.04
C LYS A 101 -2.90 26.46 -3.63
N ASP A 102 -4.18 26.76 -3.40
CA ASP A 102 -4.62 27.37 -2.14
C ASP A 102 -5.63 26.51 -1.36
N THR A 103 -6.39 25.67 -2.06
CA THR A 103 -7.47 24.85 -1.47
C THR A 103 -7.21 23.37 -1.69
N LYS A 104 -7.41 22.57 -0.64
CA LYS A 104 -7.28 21.12 -0.74
C LYS A 104 -8.23 20.53 -1.78
N LEU A 105 -7.77 19.52 -2.50
CA LEU A 105 -8.51 18.85 -3.56
C LEU A 105 -8.39 17.33 -3.43
N ILE A 106 -9.51 16.63 -3.51
CA ILE A 106 -9.52 15.17 -3.67
C ILE A 106 -9.16 14.88 -5.14
N LEU A 107 -7.99 14.30 -5.36
CA LEU A 107 -7.52 13.97 -6.71
C LEU A 107 -8.17 12.69 -7.22
N TYR A 108 -8.39 11.73 -6.30
CA TYR A 108 -8.96 10.42 -6.57
C TYR A 108 -9.74 9.92 -5.35
N ASP A 109 -10.84 9.20 -5.59
CA ASP A 109 -11.59 8.43 -4.60
C ASP A 109 -12.26 7.25 -5.32
N GLY A 110 -11.77 6.03 -5.09
CA GLY A 110 -12.20 4.84 -5.84
C GLY A 110 -11.36 3.59 -5.54
N PRO A 111 -11.50 2.51 -6.34
CA PRO A 111 -10.77 1.27 -6.14
C PRO A 111 -9.24 1.42 -6.15
N VAL A 112 -8.56 0.77 -5.21
CA VAL A 112 -7.09 0.78 -5.16
C VAL A 112 -6.46 0.25 -6.45
N ARG A 113 -7.11 -0.72 -7.14
CA ARG A 113 -6.61 -1.30 -8.39
C ARG A 113 -6.26 -0.25 -9.44
N GLU A 114 -7.17 0.70 -9.66
CA GLU A 114 -7.03 1.74 -10.68
C GLU A 114 -6.07 2.84 -10.24
N LEU A 115 -5.96 3.09 -8.93
CA LEU A 115 -5.07 4.11 -8.38
C LEU A 115 -3.58 3.70 -8.45
N CYS A 116 -3.27 2.42 -8.25
CA CYS A 116 -1.90 1.91 -8.25
C CYS A 116 -1.05 2.32 -9.48
N PRO A 117 -1.50 2.18 -10.74
CA PRO A 117 -0.73 2.62 -11.91
C PRO A 117 -0.62 4.15 -12.03
N LEU A 118 -1.55 4.90 -11.43
CA LEU A 118 -1.57 6.37 -11.49
C LEU A 118 -0.67 7.02 -10.43
N ALA A 119 -0.41 6.34 -9.30
CA ALA A 119 0.37 6.87 -8.20
C ALA A 119 1.32 5.82 -7.57
N PRO A 120 2.11 5.07 -8.37
CA PRO A 120 2.82 3.85 -7.92
C PRO A 120 3.82 4.09 -6.78
N ASN A 121 4.38 5.30 -6.69
CA ASN A 121 5.33 5.69 -5.66
C ASN A 121 4.68 6.13 -4.34
N ASN A 122 3.38 6.43 -4.37
CA ASN A 122 2.70 7.03 -3.22
C ASN A 122 1.77 6.05 -2.52
N VAL A 123 1.18 5.09 -3.23
CA VAL A 123 0.06 4.28 -2.72
C VAL A 123 0.44 2.86 -2.31
N ASN A 124 1.72 2.61 -2.00
CA ASN A 124 2.18 1.33 -1.43
C ASN A 124 1.39 0.95 -0.16
N THR A 125 1.06 1.93 0.69
CA THR A 125 0.19 1.76 1.87
C THR A 125 -1.17 1.19 1.52
N MET A 126 -1.77 1.66 0.42
CA MET A 126 -3.10 1.22 -0.02
C MET A 126 -3.03 -0.17 -0.66
N ALA A 127 -1.96 -0.46 -1.39
CA ALA A 127 -1.69 -1.80 -1.90
C ALA A 127 -1.49 -2.82 -0.76
N ALA A 128 -0.72 -2.46 0.28
CA ALA A 128 -0.58 -3.27 1.49
C ALA A 128 -1.93 -3.51 2.18
N ALA A 129 -2.78 -2.48 2.23
CA ALA A 129 -4.14 -2.59 2.76
C ALA A 129 -5.02 -3.58 1.96
N ALA A 130 -4.94 -3.54 0.62
CA ALA A 130 -5.63 -4.51 -0.25
C ALA A 130 -5.17 -5.95 -0.02
N ILE A 131 -3.88 -6.17 0.23
CA ILE A 131 -3.34 -7.50 0.58
C ILE A 131 -3.82 -7.96 1.95
N ALA A 132 -3.85 -7.06 2.94
CA ALA A 132 -4.37 -7.38 4.28
C ALA A 132 -5.86 -7.75 4.23
N ALA A 133 -6.64 -6.96 3.49
CA ALA A 133 -8.06 -7.13 3.27
C ALA A 133 -8.33 -8.09 2.10
N HIS A 134 -7.75 -9.30 2.15
CA HIS A 134 -7.77 -10.23 1.01
C HIS A 134 -9.18 -10.62 0.53
N ASN A 135 -10.20 -10.56 1.39
CA ASN A 135 -11.59 -10.81 1.02
C ASN A 135 -12.22 -9.66 0.19
N LEU A 136 -11.66 -8.46 0.26
CA LEU A 136 -12.02 -7.28 -0.54
C LEU A 136 -11.09 -7.12 -1.75
N GLY A 137 -9.78 -7.32 -1.55
CA GLY A 137 -8.76 -7.19 -2.59
C GLY A 137 -8.64 -5.77 -3.16
N PHE A 138 -7.93 -5.64 -4.28
CA PHE A 138 -7.67 -4.35 -4.92
C PHE A 138 -8.92 -3.69 -5.54
N ASP A 139 -9.96 -4.48 -5.82
CA ASP A 139 -11.20 -3.99 -6.46
C ASP A 139 -12.16 -3.32 -5.47
N LYS A 140 -12.21 -3.79 -4.22
CA LYS A 140 -13.20 -3.32 -3.24
C LYS A 140 -12.59 -2.52 -2.10
N VAL A 141 -11.27 -2.57 -1.90
CA VAL A 141 -10.60 -1.60 -1.04
C VAL A 141 -10.59 -0.26 -1.75
N SER A 142 -11.05 0.79 -1.07
CA SER A 142 -11.12 2.14 -1.60
C SER A 142 -9.87 2.93 -1.20
N GLY A 143 -9.24 3.57 -2.17
CA GLY A 143 -8.15 4.52 -1.97
C GLY A 143 -8.61 5.93 -2.28
N SER A 144 -8.22 6.90 -1.45
CA SER A 144 -8.39 8.32 -1.75
C SER A 144 -7.09 9.07 -1.55
N ILE A 145 -6.71 9.91 -2.51
CA ILE A 145 -5.57 10.82 -2.37
C ILE A 145 -6.07 12.27 -2.39
N VAL A 146 -5.66 13.01 -1.36
CA VAL A 146 -6.01 14.41 -1.13
C VAL A 146 -4.73 15.24 -1.23
N SER A 147 -4.76 16.22 -2.12
CA SER A 147 -3.70 17.21 -2.28
C SER A 147 -4.06 18.44 -1.48
N ASP A 148 -3.26 18.76 -0.46
CA ASP A 148 -3.52 19.84 0.48
C ASP A 148 -2.29 20.75 0.61
N PRO A 149 -2.32 21.98 0.07
CA PRO A 149 -1.22 22.95 0.18
C PRO A 149 -0.85 23.31 1.62
N GLN A 150 -1.74 23.13 2.58
CA GLN A 150 -1.47 23.42 4.00
C GLN A 150 -0.70 22.29 4.70
N MET A 151 -0.47 21.18 4.00
CA MET A 151 0.17 19.99 4.56
C MET A 151 1.70 20.10 4.51
N THR A 152 2.28 21.04 5.26
CA THR A 152 3.71 21.42 5.19
C THR A 152 4.65 20.50 5.97
N ASP A 153 4.15 19.90 7.04
CA ASP A 153 4.99 19.21 8.04
C ASP A 153 4.70 17.71 8.18
N TRP A 154 3.64 17.23 7.54
CA TRP A 154 3.13 15.87 7.76
C TRP A 154 2.68 15.19 6.47
N HIS A 155 2.71 13.87 6.47
CA HIS A 155 1.87 13.04 5.62
C HIS A 155 0.81 12.39 6.50
N ILE A 156 -0.46 12.56 6.15
CA ILE A 156 -1.56 11.95 6.88
C ILE A 156 -2.03 10.72 6.14
N VAL A 157 -2.20 9.62 6.87
CA VAL A 157 -2.89 8.42 6.41
C VAL A 157 -4.05 8.15 7.34
N GLU A 158 -5.26 8.15 6.81
CA GLU A 158 -6.47 7.72 7.50
C GLU A 158 -6.86 6.33 7.02
N VAL A 159 -7.19 5.44 7.95
CA VAL A 159 -7.72 4.10 7.65
C VAL A 159 -9.08 3.97 8.31
N GLU A 160 -10.10 3.72 7.50
CA GLU A 160 -11.48 3.53 7.92
C GLU A 160 -11.92 2.10 7.59
N VAL A 161 -12.43 1.39 8.59
CA VAL A 161 -12.79 -0.03 8.53
C VAL A 161 -14.24 -0.17 8.93
N TRP A 162 -15.01 -1.00 8.22
CA TRP A 162 -16.39 -1.33 8.56
C TRP A 162 -16.61 -2.85 8.64
N GLY A 163 -17.43 -3.26 9.60
CA GLY A 163 -17.82 -4.64 9.82
C GLY A 163 -19.30 -4.78 10.23
N PRO A 164 -19.75 -5.99 10.59
CA PRO A 164 -21.15 -6.25 10.90
C PRO A 164 -21.64 -5.45 12.12
N ASN A 165 -22.96 -5.30 12.21
CA ASN A 165 -23.64 -4.67 13.35
C ASN A 165 -23.19 -3.23 13.65
N GLY A 166 -22.82 -2.48 12.61
CA GLY A 166 -22.36 -1.10 12.74
C GLY A 166 -20.94 -0.94 13.28
N PHE A 167 -20.15 -2.03 13.34
CA PHE A 167 -18.74 -1.95 13.72
C PHE A 167 -17.99 -1.00 12.77
N ASN A 168 -17.30 -0.03 13.35
CA ASN A 168 -16.44 0.90 12.62
C ASN A 168 -15.17 1.19 13.42
N VAL A 169 -14.05 1.31 12.71
CA VAL A 169 -12.80 1.84 13.25
C VAL A 169 -12.29 2.91 12.31
N LYS A 170 -11.86 4.04 12.88
CA LYS A 170 -11.10 5.07 12.17
C LYS A 170 -9.79 5.32 12.88
N THR A 171 -8.69 5.26 12.12
CA THR A 171 -7.36 5.62 12.61
C THR A 171 -6.77 6.73 11.75
N THR A 172 -5.94 7.57 12.36
CA THR A 172 -5.20 8.64 11.68
C THR A 172 -3.75 8.55 12.10
N ARG A 173 -2.86 8.36 11.13
CA ARG A 173 -1.41 8.36 11.33
C ARG A 173 -0.82 9.62 10.72
N SER A 174 -0.19 10.44 11.56
CA SER A 174 0.55 11.64 11.16
C SER A 174 2.05 11.33 11.11
N ASN A 175 2.62 11.23 9.93
CA ASN A 175 4.05 10.99 9.74
C ASN A 175 4.78 12.30 9.43
N PRO A 176 5.80 12.72 10.19
CA PRO A 176 6.58 13.89 9.84
C PRO A 176 7.15 13.78 8.43
N ALA A 177 6.99 14.84 7.63
CA ALA A 177 7.50 14.91 6.27
C ALA A 177 7.68 16.36 5.84
N ALA A 178 8.85 16.67 5.28
CA ALA A 178 9.08 17.98 4.68
C ALA A 178 8.33 18.11 3.35
N VAL A 179 7.98 19.34 2.98
CA VAL A 179 7.43 19.67 1.65
C VAL A 179 8.29 19.08 0.53
N GLY A 180 7.66 18.39 -0.42
CA GLY A 180 8.33 17.74 -1.55
C GLY A 180 8.87 16.34 -1.25
N ALA A 181 8.91 15.91 0.01
CA ALA A 181 9.25 14.53 0.35
C ALA A 181 8.13 13.60 -0.11
N VAL A 182 8.45 12.56 -0.87
CA VAL A 182 7.46 11.58 -1.33
C VAL A 182 7.04 10.64 -0.20
N THR A 183 8.00 10.30 0.67
CA THR A 183 7.88 9.31 1.73
C THR A 183 8.26 9.96 3.06
N GLY A 184 7.44 9.72 4.10
CA GLY A 184 7.73 10.22 5.45
C GLY A 184 8.85 9.41 6.10
N THR A 185 9.62 10.02 7.00
CA THR A 185 10.81 9.40 7.60
C THR A 185 10.47 8.13 8.40
N ALA A 186 9.30 8.09 9.04
CA ALA A 186 8.81 6.93 9.77
C ALA A 186 8.58 5.67 8.89
N THR A 187 8.48 5.82 7.57
CA THR A 187 8.33 4.68 6.66
C THR A 187 9.62 3.87 6.54
N TYR A 188 10.81 4.48 6.67
CA TYR A 188 12.08 3.74 6.61
C TYR A 188 12.23 2.76 7.78
N ALA A 189 11.93 3.21 9.00
CA ALA A 189 11.98 2.34 10.18
C ALA A 189 10.96 1.19 10.07
N SER A 190 9.75 1.48 9.58
CA SER A 190 8.74 0.45 9.33
C SER A 190 9.19 -0.56 8.28
N PHE A 191 9.80 -0.12 7.17
CA PHE A 191 10.31 -1.03 6.14
C PHE A 191 11.41 -1.94 6.69
N LEU A 192 12.33 -1.39 7.50
CA LEU A 192 13.34 -2.18 8.20
C LEU A 192 12.70 -3.20 9.15
N SER A 193 11.69 -2.82 9.93
CA SER A 193 10.95 -3.75 10.78
C SER A 193 10.30 -4.87 9.98
N SER A 194 9.69 -4.56 8.83
CA SER A 194 9.13 -5.57 7.92
C SER A 194 10.19 -6.51 7.38
N MET A 195 11.37 -5.99 7.00
CA MET A 195 12.50 -6.82 6.55
C MET A 195 13.03 -7.74 7.66
N LEU A 196 13.10 -7.25 8.91
CA LEU A 196 13.48 -8.07 10.06
C LEU A 196 12.43 -9.16 10.36
N GLY A 197 11.15 -8.83 10.14
CA GLY A 197 10.01 -9.75 10.28
C GLY A 197 9.77 -10.67 9.08
N ALA A 198 10.43 -10.42 7.94
CA ALA A 198 10.41 -11.26 6.74
C ALA A 198 11.29 -12.51 6.93
N LYS A 199 11.01 -13.24 8.01
CA LYS A 199 11.66 -14.48 8.39
C LYS A 199 10.62 -15.42 8.98
N SER A 200 10.78 -16.72 8.74
CA SER A 200 10.09 -17.79 9.47
C SER A 200 8.56 -17.85 9.32
N LYS A 201 7.95 -17.15 8.34
CA LYS A 201 6.51 -17.33 8.04
C LYS A 201 6.23 -18.47 7.06
N GLY A 202 7.29 -19.01 6.44
CA GLY A 202 7.21 -20.10 5.47
C GLY A 202 6.65 -19.66 4.11
N ALA A 203 6.29 -20.64 3.30
CA ALA A 203 5.70 -20.41 1.98
C ALA A 203 4.37 -19.64 2.07
N GLY A 204 4.00 -18.97 0.98
CA GLY A 204 2.77 -18.20 0.83
C GLY A 204 3.00 -16.69 0.82
N VAL A 205 1.89 -15.94 0.82
CA VAL A 205 1.92 -14.46 0.82
C VAL A 205 1.67 -13.95 2.22
N HIS A 206 2.59 -13.12 2.70
CA HIS A 206 2.60 -12.61 4.06
C HIS A 206 2.70 -11.10 4.09
N LEU A 207 1.90 -10.48 4.95
CA LEU A 207 2.09 -9.08 5.32
C LEU A 207 3.10 -9.02 6.50
N CYS A 208 4.01 -8.06 6.47
CA CYS A 208 5.06 -7.86 7.49
C CYS A 208 5.32 -6.39 7.78
#